data_AF-A0A9P3F735-F1
#
_entry.id   AF-A0A9P3F735-F1
#
_cell.length_a   1.000
_cell.length_b   1.000
_cell.length_c   1.000
_cell.angle_alpha   90.00
_cell.angle_beta   90.00
_cell.angle_gamma   90.00
#
_symmetry.space_group_name_H-M   'P 1'
#
loop_
_entity.id
_entity.type
_entity.pdbx_description
1 polymer ?
#
loop_
_entity_poly.entity_id
_entity_poly.type
_entity_poly.pdbx_seq_one_letter_code
_entity_poly.pdbx_strand_id
1 'polypeptide(L)'
;MSVHSSSIRVRLAILIPSLRKASEYTYCESENLGRSEFKISKHIMARDVLKVAKSASNAIAVHKKYTVQSTGIWERLRRLLAVDPNRSTGVPLNSQYRLPTPGALPPQSYDDPVTVPAGDIADNPYWKRDVRRNYPRLSTVNQADAVGLLTVGSRAVPKDDILQIGQAGEQQLVEVKQQGEQRGLAAIFEKDKRGIQGVLGADGLPPIPCNLSASAAKYQLGQGQGYPAVYPCRTFV
;
A
#
# COMPACT_ATOMS: atom_id res chain seq x y z
N MET A 1 -6.50 -42.09 40.84
CA MET A 1 -6.99 -43.05 39.81
C MET A 1 -6.50 -42.48 38.47
N SER A 2 -5.36 -42.85 37.87
CA SER A 2 -4.95 -44.19 37.39
C SER A 2 -6.09 -44.82 36.55
N VAL A 3 -5.97 -45.23 35.28
CA VAL A 3 -4.83 -45.63 34.41
C VAL A 3 -5.34 -45.71 32.94
N HIS A 4 -4.49 -45.37 31.94
CA HIS A 4 -4.36 -45.98 30.57
C HIS A 4 -5.51 -45.89 29.54
N SER A 5 -5.38 -46.11 28.21
CA SER A 5 -4.32 -46.24 27.16
C SER A 5 -5.12 -46.66 25.90
N SER A 6 -4.94 -46.17 24.66
CA SER A 6 -3.99 -46.68 23.62
C SER A 6 -4.36 -45.96 22.31
N SER A 7 -3.48 -45.21 21.63
CA SER A 7 -2.53 -45.63 20.58
C SER A 7 -3.15 -46.43 19.41
N ILE A 8 -3.16 -45.84 18.20
CA ILE A 8 -2.82 -46.51 16.92
C ILE A 8 -2.23 -45.44 15.98
N ARG A 9 -0.95 -45.61 15.66
CA ARG A 9 -0.22 -44.96 14.56
C ARG A 9 -0.20 -45.94 13.39
N VAL A 10 -0.46 -45.47 12.17
CA VAL A 10 -0.08 -46.20 10.95
C VAL A 10 0.93 -45.36 10.18
N ARG A 11 2.19 -45.78 10.25
CA ARG A 11 3.25 -45.44 9.29
C ARG A 11 3.18 -46.47 8.17
N LEU A 12 3.19 -46.03 6.93
CA LEU A 12 3.65 -46.85 5.81
C LEU A 12 4.68 -46.03 5.03
N ALA A 13 5.88 -46.59 4.97
CA ALA A 13 7.02 -46.08 4.24
C ALA A 13 7.25 -46.94 2.98
N ILE A 14 8.22 -46.52 2.15
CA ILE A 14 8.94 -47.30 1.13
C ILE A 14 8.27 -47.19 -0.27
N LEU A 15 8.91 -46.84 -1.41
CA LEU A 15 10.28 -47.02 -1.90
C LEU A 15 10.57 -46.01 -3.05
N ILE A 16 11.80 -45.48 -3.12
CA ILE A 16 12.37 -44.82 -4.32
C ILE A 16 13.16 -45.88 -5.11
N PRO A 17 13.17 -45.84 -6.46
CA PRO A 17 14.39 -46.18 -7.17
C PRO A 17 14.80 -45.08 -8.17
N SER A 18 16.01 -44.60 -7.93
CA SER A 18 16.91 -43.97 -8.89
C SER A 18 17.39 -45.02 -9.90
N LEU A 19 17.24 -44.78 -11.20
CA LEU A 19 18.09 -45.40 -12.22
C LEU A 19 18.29 -44.45 -13.41
N ARG A 20 19.57 -44.10 -13.62
CA ARG A 20 20.09 -43.48 -14.86
C ARG A 20 20.02 -44.51 -15.98
N LYS A 21 19.67 -44.08 -17.19
CA LYS A 21 20.25 -44.60 -18.43
C LYS A 21 20.53 -43.44 -19.38
N ALA A 22 21.80 -43.36 -19.77
CA ALA A 22 22.31 -42.61 -20.91
C ALA A 22 22.15 -43.45 -22.20
N SER A 23 22.41 -42.80 -23.34
CA SER A 23 22.33 -43.30 -24.73
C SER A 23 20.91 -43.22 -25.29
N GLU A 24 20.61 -42.45 -26.33
CA GLU A 24 21.23 -42.56 -27.65
C GLU A 24 21.04 -41.24 -28.43
N TYR A 25 22.11 -40.75 -29.06
CA TYR A 25 22.02 -39.78 -30.14
C TYR A 25 21.56 -40.52 -31.39
N THR A 26 20.45 -40.09 -31.99
CA THR A 26 20.15 -40.43 -33.39
C THR A 26 19.50 -39.24 -34.07
N TYR A 27 20.11 -38.87 -35.19
CA TYR A 27 19.76 -37.80 -36.11
C TYR A 27 18.44 -38.17 -36.83
N CYS A 28 17.45 -37.28 -36.88
CA CYS A 28 16.39 -37.31 -37.89
C CYS A 28 15.81 -35.90 -38.12
N GLU A 29 16.21 -35.37 -39.28
CA GLU A 29 15.41 -34.60 -40.24
C GLU A 29 14.73 -33.28 -39.81
N SER A 30 15.36 -32.24 -40.33
CA SER A 30 14.85 -30.96 -40.79
C SER A 30 13.45 -31.02 -41.45
N GLU A 31 12.38 -30.80 -40.68
CA GLU A 31 11.08 -30.44 -41.30
C GLU A 31 10.14 -29.58 -40.41
N ASN A 32 10.61 -29.10 -39.24
CA ASN A 32 9.74 -28.38 -38.29
C ASN A 32 10.09 -26.90 -38.04
N LEU A 33 11.11 -26.35 -38.71
CA LEU A 33 11.54 -24.96 -38.48
C LEU A 33 10.57 -23.92 -39.09
N GLY A 34 9.94 -24.22 -40.24
CA GLY A 34 9.02 -23.28 -40.89
C GLY A 34 7.66 -23.16 -40.20
N ARG A 35 7.19 -24.22 -39.53
CA ARG A 35 5.89 -24.22 -38.84
C ARG A 35 5.97 -23.60 -37.44
N SER A 36 7.13 -23.65 -36.78
CA SER A 36 7.33 -23.00 -35.48
C SER A 36 7.47 -21.49 -35.62
N GLU A 37 8.26 -21.00 -36.58
CA GLU A 37 8.43 -19.56 -36.81
C GLU A 37 7.14 -18.88 -37.28
N PHE A 38 6.37 -19.52 -38.17
CA PHE A 38 5.10 -18.96 -38.64
C PHE A 38 4.03 -18.91 -37.53
N LYS A 39 4.07 -19.86 -36.59
CA LYS A 39 3.16 -19.91 -35.43
C LYS A 39 3.56 -18.90 -34.37
N ILE A 40 4.85 -18.69 -34.15
CA ILE A 40 5.41 -17.65 -33.26
C ILE A 40 5.09 -16.25 -33.83
N SER A 41 5.30 -16.02 -35.12
CA SER A 41 4.98 -14.74 -35.80
C SER A 41 3.49 -14.41 -35.75
N LYS A 42 2.60 -15.38 -36.04
CA LYS A 42 1.14 -15.20 -35.88
C LYS A 42 0.72 -14.90 -34.45
N HIS A 43 1.37 -15.51 -33.45
CA HIS A 43 1.09 -15.25 -32.04
C HIS A 43 1.62 -13.90 -31.54
N ILE A 44 2.75 -13.42 -32.07
CA ILE A 44 3.28 -12.08 -31.78
C ILE A 44 2.35 -11.02 -32.39
N MET A 45 2.00 -11.16 -33.68
CA MET A 45 1.07 -10.26 -34.37
C MET A 45 -0.31 -10.23 -33.72
N ALA A 46 -0.86 -11.38 -33.31
CA ALA A 46 -2.16 -11.43 -32.64
C ALA A 46 -2.13 -10.75 -31.25
N ARG A 47 -1.03 -10.88 -30.49
CA ARG A 47 -0.86 -10.22 -29.18
C ARG A 47 -0.66 -8.72 -29.32
N ASP A 48 0.05 -8.28 -30.35
CA ASP A 48 0.22 -6.85 -30.63
C ASP A 48 -1.06 -6.21 -31.16
N VAL A 49 -1.84 -6.91 -32.00
CA VAL A 49 -3.19 -6.49 -32.41
C VAL A 49 -4.14 -6.44 -31.20
N LEU A 50 -4.08 -7.40 -30.28
CA LEU A 50 -4.87 -7.37 -29.03
C LEU A 50 -4.47 -6.21 -28.11
N LYS A 51 -3.17 -5.87 -28.03
CA LYS A 51 -2.70 -4.70 -27.27
C LYS A 51 -3.09 -3.38 -27.93
N VAL A 52 -3.01 -3.28 -29.25
CA VAL A 52 -3.49 -2.11 -30.02
C VAL A 52 -5.01 -1.98 -29.88
N ALA A 53 -5.76 -3.09 -29.95
CA ALA A 53 -7.21 -3.10 -29.73
C ALA A 53 -7.58 -2.71 -28.29
N LYS A 54 -6.75 -3.06 -27.30
CA LYS A 54 -6.93 -2.65 -25.88
C LYS A 54 -6.47 -1.22 -25.61
N SER A 55 -5.54 -0.67 -26.39
CA SER A 55 -5.25 0.77 -26.40
C SER A 55 -6.39 1.56 -27.07
N ALA A 56 -6.94 1.00 -28.15
CA ALA A 56 -8.13 1.48 -28.82
C ALA A 56 -9.42 1.28 -28.00
N SER A 57 -9.43 0.45 -26.95
CA SER A 57 -10.63 0.26 -26.12
C SER A 57 -10.96 1.49 -25.26
N ASN A 58 -10.02 2.43 -25.11
CA ASN A 58 -10.28 3.74 -24.49
C ASN A 58 -10.73 4.80 -25.52
N ALA A 59 -10.77 4.47 -26.82
CA ALA A 59 -11.23 5.40 -27.84
C ALA A 59 -12.76 5.49 -27.80
N ILE A 60 -13.26 6.59 -27.24
CA ILE A 60 -14.70 6.88 -27.17
C ILE A 60 -15.14 7.48 -28.51
N ALA A 61 -16.22 6.94 -29.08
CA ALA A 61 -16.80 7.44 -30.32
C ALA A 61 -17.29 8.89 -30.18
N VAL A 62 -17.16 9.68 -31.25
CA VAL A 62 -17.45 11.13 -31.26
C VAL A 62 -18.85 11.49 -30.77
N HIS A 63 -19.86 10.70 -31.13
CA HIS A 63 -21.25 10.96 -30.73
C HIS A 63 -21.50 10.84 -29.22
N LYS A 64 -20.58 10.19 -28.47
CA LYS A 64 -20.62 10.12 -27.00
C LYS A 64 -19.87 11.28 -26.35
N LYS A 65 -19.28 12.19 -27.14
CA LYS A 65 -18.56 13.37 -26.65
C LYS A 65 -19.46 14.59 -26.77
N TYR A 66 -19.57 15.36 -25.70
CA TYR A 66 -20.41 16.58 -25.62
C TYR A 66 -19.77 17.76 -26.35
N THR A 67 -19.65 17.66 -27.66
CA THR A 67 -19.07 18.69 -28.54
C THR A 67 -19.90 18.87 -29.81
N VAL A 68 -19.89 20.07 -30.39
CA VAL A 68 -20.56 20.37 -31.66
C VAL A 68 -19.95 19.52 -32.78
N GLN A 69 -20.81 18.82 -33.52
CA GLN A 69 -20.42 17.91 -34.60
C GLN A 69 -20.78 18.44 -35.98
N SER A 70 -20.04 17.99 -36.98
CA SER A 70 -20.45 18.09 -38.37
C SER A 70 -21.69 17.22 -38.63
N THR A 71 -22.54 17.62 -39.58
CA THR A 71 -23.77 16.91 -39.95
C THR A 71 -23.84 16.65 -41.45
N GLY A 72 -24.62 15.65 -41.86
CA GLY A 72 -24.88 15.33 -43.27
C GLY A 72 -23.61 14.93 -44.05
N ILE A 73 -23.43 15.51 -45.24
CA ILE A 73 -22.31 15.20 -46.15
C ILE A 73 -20.97 15.61 -45.52
N TRP A 74 -20.93 16.69 -44.75
CA TRP A 74 -19.72 17.17 -44.08
C TRP A 74 -19.18 16.19 -43.04
N GLU A 75 -20.05 15.45 -42.36
CA GLU A 75 -19.62 14.39 -41.44
C GLU A 75 -19.00 13.20 -42.17
N ARG A 76 -19.52 12.85 -43.36
CA ARG A 76 -18.91 11.81 -44.20
C ARG A 76 -17.53 12.23 -44.69
N LEU A 77 -17.40 13.49 -45.13
CA LEU A 77 -16.11 14.04 -45.55
C LEU A 77 -15.11 14.12 -44.38
N ARG A 78 -15.55 14.56 -43.20
CA ARG A 78 -14.71 14.60 -41.99
C ARG A 78 -14.19 13.22 -41.63
N ARG A 79 -15.05 12.19 -41.67
CA ARG A 79 -14.63 10.80 -41.39
C ARG A 79 -13.65 10.26 -42.41
N LEU A 80 -13.73 10.70 -43.67
CA LEU A 80 -12.82 10.30 -44.74
C LEU A 80 -11.44 10.97 -44.60
N LEU A 81 -11.41 12.27 -44.26
CA LEU A 81 -10.19 13.08 -44.30
C LEU A 81 -9.49 13.22 -42.94
N ALA A 82 -10.13 12.88 -41.82
CA ALA A 82 -9.52 12.98 -40.49
C ALA A 82 -8.55 11.83 -40.21
N VAL A 83 -7.38 12.16 -39.65
CA VAL A 83 -6.37 11.18 -39.19
C VAL A 83 -6.94 10.25 -38.10
N ASP A 84 -7.75 10.81 -37.20
CA ASP A 84 -8.51 10.04 -36.22
C ASP A 84 -9.98 10.50 -36.26
N PRO A 85 -10.90 9.69 -36.83
CA PRO A 85 -12.31 10.05 -36.91
C PRO A 85 -12.98 10.09 -35.53
N ASN A 86 -12.38 9.50 -34.48
CA ASN A 86 -12.86 9.57 -33.10
C ASN A 86 -12.49 10.88 -32.39
N ARG A 87 -11.65 11.73 -32.98
CA ARG A 87 -11.32 13.04 -32.40
C ARG A 87 -12.48 14.03 -32.56
N SER A 88 -12.74 14.80 -31.50
CA SER A 88 -13.76 15.87 -31.47
C SER A 88 -13.16 17.24 -31.82
N THR A 89 -14.02 18.19 -32.19
CA THR A 89 -13.67 19.60 -32.47
C THR A 89 -13.32 20.41 -31.21
N GLY A 90 -13.74 19.94 -30.03
CA GLY A 90 -13.48 20.61 -28.75
C GLY A 90 -14.40 21.80 -28.46
N VAL A 91 -15.38 22.09 -29.34
CA VAL A 91 -16.37 23.15 -29.12
C VAL A 91 -17.53 22.57 -28.29
N PRO A 92 -17.80 23.06 -27.07
CA PRO A 92 -18.91 22.57 -26.24
C PRO A 92 -20.27 22.82 -26.89
N LEU A 93 -21.26 22.00 -26.54
CA LEU A 93 -22.65 22.21 -26.99
C LEU A 93 -23.30 23.35 -26.19
N ASN A 94 -23.55 24.49 -26.84
CA ASN A 94 -24.13 25.69 -26.18
C ASN A 94 -25.47 25.43 -25.47
N SER A 95 -26.27 24.46 -25.96
CA SER A 95 -27.57 24.12 -25.37
C SER A 95 -27.50 23.33 -24.08
N GLN A 96 -26.34 22.76 -23.73
CA GLN A 96 -26.17 21.88 -22.57
C GLN A 96 -25.04 22.36 -21.65
N TYR A 97 -23.99 22.94 -22.23
CA TYR A 97 -22.85 23.40 -21.47
C TYR A 97 -23.18 24.72 -20.78
N ARG A 98 -23.22 24.70 -19.43
CA ARG A 98 -23.48 25.88 -18.60
C ARG A 98 -24.85 26.54 -18.88
N LEU A 99 -25.83 25.72 -19.22
CA LEU A 99 -27.22 26.12 -19.37
C LEU A 99 -28.09 25.17 -18.53
N PRO A 100 -28.78 25.65 -17.48
CA PRO A 100 -28.90 27.05 -17.04
C PRO A 100 -27.57 27.66 -16.58
N THR A 101 -27.47 29.00 -16.64
CA THR A 101 -26.31 29.69 -16.07
C THR A 101 -26.27 29.46 -14.56
N PRO A 102 -25.09 29.47 -13.90
CA PRO A 102 -25.01 29.19 -12.46
C PRO A 102 -25.91 30.08 -11.59
N GLY A 103 -26.15 31.33 -12.00
CA GLY A 103 -27.02 32.28 -11.28
C GLY A 103 -28.50 32.22 -11.66
N ALA A 104 -28.90 31.37 -12.61
CA ALA A 104 -30.31 31.16 -12.94
C ALA A 104 -31.00 30.13 -12.03
N LEU A 105 -30.25 29.48 -11.14
CA LEU A 105 -30.82 28.62 -10.10
C LEU A 105 -31.53 29.49 -9.04
N PRO A 106 -32.70 29.06 -8.53
CA PRO A 106 -33.37 29.75 -7.44
C PRO A 106 -32.41 29.91 -6.24
N PRO A 107 -32.28 31.09 -5.63
CA PRO A 107 -31.33 31.32 -4.53
C PRO A 107 -31.51 30.40 -3.32
N GLN A 108 -32.70 29.84 -3.13
CA GLN A 108 -33.07 28.95 -2.01
C GLN A 108 -33.10 27.47 -2.39
N SER A 109 -32.61 27.08 -3.58
CA SER A 109 -32.61 25.67 -3.99
C SER A 109 -31.51 24.83 -3.34
N TYR A 110 -30.61 25.45 -2.57
CA TYR A 110 -29.45 24.81 -1.96
C TYR A 110 -29.56 24.88 -0.45
N ASP A 111 -29.44 23.72 0.19
CA ASP A 111 -29.32 23.55 1.63
C ASP A 111 -27.91 23.06 1.96
N ASP A 112 -27.30 23.62 2.99
CA ASP A 112 -25.97 23.22 3.44
C ASP A 112 -26.00 21.77 3.96
N PRO A 113 -25.19 20.85 3.37
CA PRO A 113 -25.18 19.47 3.81
C PRO A 113 -24.53 19.36 5.19
N VAL A 114 -25.25 18.73 6.11
CA VAL A 114 -24.74 18.39 7.44
C VAL A 114 -24.60 16.87 7.56
N THR A 115 -23.54 16.42 8.25
CA THR A 115 -23.31 14.99 8.50
C THR A 115 -23.79 14.61 9.89
N VAL A 116 -24.47 13.48 10.03
CA VAL A 116 -24.77 12.89 11.34
C VAL A 116 -23.53 12.08 11.76
N PRO A 117 -22.98 12.28 12.98
CA PRO A 117 -23.57 12.94 14.16
C PRO A 117 -23.28 14.45 14.35
N ALA A 118 -22.50 15.09 13.47
CA ALA A 118 -22.08 16.48 13.65
C ALA A 118 -23.24 17.49 13.64
N GLY A 119 -24.27 17.27 12.83
CA GLY A 119 -25.46 18.12 12.72
C GLY A 119 -26.58 17.83 13.72
N ASP A 120 -26.39 16.88 14.66
CA ASP A 120 -27.43 16.55 15.63
C ASP A 120 -27.62 17.68 16.67
N ILE A 121 -28.88 17.96 16.99
CA ILE A 121 -29.30 19.02 17.92
C ILE A 121 -29.30 18.48 19.36
N ALA A 122 -29.59 17.19 19.55
CA ALA A 122 -29.58 16.53 20.85
C ALA A 122 -28.25 15.78 21.08
N ASP A 123 -27.85 15.63 22.35
CA ASP A 123 -26.71 14.80 22.78
C ASP A 123 -25.36 15.05 22.09
N ASN A 124 -25.22 16.21 21.46
CA ASN A 124 -24.05 16.62 20.69
C ASN A 124 -23.41 17.82 21.41
N PRO A 125 -22.66 17.62 22.51
CA PRO A 125 -21.90 18.69 23.13
C PRO A 125 -20.54 18.92 22.44
N TYR A 126 -20.13 20.19 22.31
CA TYR A 126 -18.92 20.56 21.55
C TYR A 126 -17.62 19.94 22.09
N TRP A 127 -17.48 19.79 23.41
CA TRP A 127 -16.25 19.26 24.01
C TRP A 127 -15.96 17.80 23.63
N LYS A 128 -16.97 16.99 23.25
CA LYS A 128 -16.77 15.61 22.75
C LYS A 128 -16.22 15.59 21.32
N ARG A 129 -16.52 16.60 20.51
CA ARG A 129 -16.06 16.74 19.12
C ARG A 129 -14.85 17.66 18.97
N ASP A 130 -14.35 18.24 20.07
CA ASP A 130 -13.25 19.20 20.03
C ASP A 130 -11.90 18.48 19.83
N VAL A 131 -11.61 18.12 18.58
CA VAL A 131 -10.35 17.51 18.16
C VAL A 131 -9.18 18.51 18.30
N ARG A 132 -9.46 19.82 18.20
CA ARG A 132 -8.44 20.86 18.29
C ARG A 132 -7.78 20.90 19.67
N ARG A 133 -8.56 20.73 20.74
CA ARG A 133 -8.02 20.69 22.12
C ARG A 133 -7.57 19.29 22.53
N ASN A 134 -8.08 18.25 21.88
CA ASN A 134 -7.70 16.86 22.14
C ASN A 134 -6.53 16.39 21.24
N TYR A 135 -5.51 17.23 21.06
CA TYR A 135 -4.33 16.89 20.28
C TYR A 135 -3.37 16.02 21.10
N PRO A 136 -2.64 15.07 20.47
CA PRO A 136 -1.62 14.29 21.17
C PRO A 136 -0.48 15.21 21.62
N ARG A 137 -0.10 15.11 22.90
CA ARG A 137 1.03 15.90 23.44
C ARG A 137 2.35 15.37 22.89
N LEU A 138 3.26 16.28 22.58
CA LEU A 138 4.61 15.93 22.18
C LEU A 138 5.38 15.35 23.37
N SER A 139 5.94 14.15 23.18
CA SER A 139 6.77 13.47 24.18
C SER A 139 8.25 13.70 23.86
N THR A 140 8.96 14.45 24.69
CA THR A 140 10.42 14.58 24.64
C THR A 140 11.05 13.59 25.60
N VAL A 141 12.07 12.86 25.15
CA VAL A 141 12.84 11.92 25.99
C VAL A 141 14.28 12.39 26.03
N ASN A 142 14.76 12.77 27.21
CA ASN A 142 16.17 13.12 27.41
C ASN A 142 17.01 11.87 27.72
N GLN A 143 18.33 12.03 27.70
CA GLN A 143 19.25 10.94 28.02
C GLN A 143 19.01 10.38 29.44
N ALA A 144 18.73 11.24 30.41
CA ALA A 144 18.41 10.84 31.79
C ALA A 144 17.08 10.07 31.90
N ASP A 145 16.09 10.41 31.07
CA ASP A 145 14.80 9.70 31.04
C ASP A 145 14.98 8.29 30.47
N ALA A 146 15.78 8.14 29.41
CA ALA A 146 16.13 6.83 28.86
C ALA A 146 16.92 5.96 29.86
N VAL A 147 17.86 6.56 30.60
CA VAL A 147 18.58 5.94 31.71
C VAL A 147 17.61 5.41 32.77
N GLY A 148 16.62 6.23 33.15
CA GLY A 148 15.54 5.85 34.06
C GLY A 148 14.79 4.62 33.55
N LEU A 149 14.28 4.67 32.32
CA LEU A 149 13.50 3.58 31.71
C LEU A 149 14.31 2.26 31.63
N LEU A 150 15.61 2.34 31.36
CA LEU A 150 16.47 1.15 31.31
C LEU A 150 16.76 0.58 32.70
N THR A 151 16.84 1.42 33.73
CA THR A 151 17.21 1.01 35.09
C THR A 151 16.01 0.47 35.87
N VAL A 152 14.91 1.22 35.93
CA VAL A 152 13.73 0.90 36.75
C VAL A 152 12.58 0.26 35.96
N GLY A 153 12.64 0.30 34.62
CA GLY A 153 11.58 -0.20 33.75
C GLY A 153 10.54 0.87 33.41
N SER A 154 9.38 0.41 32.93
CA SER A 154 8.27 1.26 32.51
C SER A 154 7.01 0.94 33.30
N ARG A 155 5.97 1.77 33.19
CA ARG A 155 4.66 1.45 33.80
C ARG A 155 4.07 0.13 33.27
N ALA A 156 4.35 -0.23 32.02
CA ALA A 156 3.83 -1.46 31.42
C ALA A 156 4.61 -2.70 31.86
N VAL A 157 5.92 -2.55 32.07
CA VAL A 157 6.83 -3.61 32.53
C VAL A 157 7.78 -3.00 33.57
N PRO A 158 7.36 -2.93 34.85
CA PRO A 158 8.21 -2.47 35.92
C PRO A 158 9.27 -3.53 36.24
N LYS A 159 10.48 -3.11 36.60
CA LYS A 159 11.50 -4.02 37.15
C LYS A 159 11.29 -4.08 38.67
N ASP A 160 10.33 -4.90 39.09
CA ASP A 160 9.90 -5.04 40.50
C ASP A 160 11.05 -5.44 41.44
N ASP A 161 12.09 -6.11 40.91
CA ASP A 161 13.31 -6.47 41.66
C ASP A 161 14.18 -5.25 42.02
N ILE A 162 14.04 -4.14 41.28
CA ILE A 162 14.90 -2.97 41.38
C ILE A 162 14.12 -1.78 41.96
N LEU A 163 12.88 -1.56 41.52
CA LEU A 163 12.09 -0.42 41.93
C LEU A 163 11.44 -0.67 43.31
N GLN A 164 11.92 0.05 44.32
CA GLN A 164 11.34 -0.04 45.66
C GLN A 164 9.96 0.65 45.73
N ILE A 165 9.08 0.18 46.62
CA ILE A 165 7.73 0.73 46.79
C ILE A 165 7.74 1.84 47.85
N GLY A 166 7.01 2.93 47.60
CA GLY A 166 6.85 4.04 48.54
C GLY A 166 7.98 5.08 48.46
N GLN A 167 8.29 5.74 49.58
CA GLN A 167 9.25 6.85 49.62
C GLN A 167 10.66 6.46 49.14
N ALA A 168 11.07 5.21 49.37
CA ALA A 168 12.37 4.73 48.91
C ALA A 168 12.44 4.64 47.38
N GLY A 169 11.32 4.30 46.71
CA GLY A 169 11.22 4.33 45.25
C GLY A 169 11.26 5.74 44.67
N GLU A 170 10.62 6.70 45.34
CA GLU A 170 10.69 8.12 44.94
C GLU A 170 12.12 8.66 45.00
N GLN A 171 12.84 8.36 46.09
CA GLN A 171 14.25 8.74 46.24
C GLN A 171 15.14 8.07 45.17
N GLN A 172 14.89 6.79 44.88
CA GLN A 172 15.59 6.06 43.84
C GLN A 172 15.38 6.67 42.45
N LEU A 173 14.16 7.10 42.11
CA LEU A 173 13.86 7.76 40.83
C LEU A 173 14.62 9.09 40.69
N VAL A 174 14.70 9.87 41.77
CA VAL A 174 15.46 11.12 41.81
C VAL A 174 16.96 10.85 41.64
N GLU A 175 17.49 9.84 42.32
CA GLU A 175 18.91 9.46 42.22
C GLU A 175 19.25 9.00 40.80
N VAL A 176 18.43 8.12 40.20
CA VAL A 176 18.66 7.63 38.82
C VAL A 176 18.60 8.78 37.82
N LYS A 177 17.71 9.75 38.01
CA LYS A 177 17.66 10.95 37.16
C LYS A 177 18.95 11.77 37.26
N GLN A 178 19.42 12.05 38.47
CA GLN A 178 20.67 12.81 38.69
C GLN A 178 21.89 12.07 38.11
N GLN A 179 21.97 10.76 38.32
CA GLN A 179 23.03 9.93 37.75
C GLN A 179 22.99 9.94 36.21
N GLY A 180 21.79 9.89 35.63
CA GLY A 180 21.58 9.97 34.18
C GLY A 180 21.98 11.31 33.57
N GLU A 181 21.77 12.42 34.28
CA GLU A 181 22.20 13.75 33.84
C GLU A 181 23.72 13.93 33.91
N GLN A 182 24.39 13.35 34.91
CA GLN A 182 25.84 13.51 35.11
C GLN A 182 26.69 12.56 34.27
N ARG A 183 26.28 11.28 34.17
CA ARG A 183 27.09 10.23 33.54
C ARG A 183 26.56 9.76 32.19
N GLY A 184 25.31 10.10 31.86
CA GLY A 184 24.66 9.69 30.61
C GLY A 184 24.48 8.17 30.49
N LEU A 185 24.16 7.74 29.26
CA LEU A 185 23.89 6.34 28.94
C LEU A 185 25.14 5.44 28.99
N ALA A 186 26.34 6.01 28.84
CA ALA A 186 27.59 5.24 28.80
C ALA A 186 27.79 4.41 30.07
N ALA A 187 27.54 5.01 31.24
CA ALA A 187 27.68 4.34 32.52
C ALA A 187 26.70 3.18 32.72
N ILE A 188 25.54 3.20 32.06
CA ILE A 188 24.59 2.07 32.08
C ILE A 188 25.11 0.94 31.20
N PHE A 189 25.60 1.23 30.00
CA PHE A 189 26.09 0.19 29.09
C PHE A 189 27.36 -0.50 29.60
N GLU A 190 28.19 0.20 30.38
CA GLU A 190 29.33 -0.42 31.07
C GLU A 190 28.90 -1.39 32.17
N LYS A 191 27.87 -1.03 32.94
CA LYS A 191 27.37 -1.81 34.09
C LYS A 191 26.48 -2.98 33.66
N ASP A 192 25.57 -2.74 32.72
CA ASP A 192 24.56 -3.71 32.28
C ASP A 192 24.67 -4.01 30.79
N LYS A 193 25.59 -4.92 30.46
CA LYS A 193 25.82 -5.41 29.09
C LYS A 193 24.65 -6.26 28.56
N ARG A 194 23.74 -6.74 29.43
CA ARG A 194 22.59 -7.58 29.04
C ARG A 194 21.31 -6.77 28.90
N GLY A 195 21.21 -5.61 29.53
CA GLY A 195 20.07 -4.69 29.44
C GLY A 195 19.75 -4.20 28.01
N ILE A 196 20.71 -4.30 27.09
CA ILE A 196 20.53 -3.97 25.65
C ILE A 196 19.55 -4.95 24.96
N GLN A 197 19.40 -6.18 25.46
CA GLN A 197 18.49 -7.18 24.88
C GLN A 197 17.03 -6.72 24.89
N GLY A 198 16.63 -5.87 25.85
CA GLY A 198 15.28 -5.31 25.92
C GLY A 198 15.03 -4.13 24.96
N VAL A 199 16.08 -3.58 24.34
CA VAL A 199 16.01 -2.47 23.37
C VAL A 199 15.92 -3.01 21.92
N LEU A 200 16.50 -4.18 21.69
CA LEU A 200 16.48 -4.86 20.39
C LEU A 200 15.17 -5.62 20.20
N GLY A 201 14.91 -6.05 18.97
CA GLY A 201 13.82 -6.97 18.68
C GLY A 201 14.00 -8.30 19.42
N ALA A 202 12.93 -9.11 19.50
CA ALA A 202 12.98 -10.43 20.15
C ALA A 202 14.01 -11.38 19.51
N ASP A 203 14.41 -11.10 18.26
CA ASP A 203 15.44 -11.76 17.47
C ASP A 203 16.85 -11.19 17.68
N GLY A 204 17.00 -10.16 18.52
CA GLY A 204 18.27 -9.46 18.75
C GLY A 204 18.68 -8.54 17.60
N LEU A 205 17.80 -8.30 16.62
CA LEU A 205 18.04 -7.37 15.54
C LEU A 205 17.59 -5.94 15.92
N PRO A 206 18.20 -4.89 15.34
CA PRO A 206 17.71 -3.54 15.55
C PRO A 206 16.30 -3.37 14.97
N PRO A 207 15.43 -2.53 15.58
CA PRO A 207 14.10 -2.28 15.06
C PRO A 207 14.18 -1.61 13.68
N ILE A 208 13.36 -2.09 12.75
CA ILE A 208 13.17 -1.45 11.43
C ILE A 208 12.36 -0.15 11.58
N PRO A 209 12.56 0.84 10.69
CA PRO A 209 11.75 2.06 10.71
C PRO A 209 10.27 1.70 10.59
N CYS A 210 9.45 2.24 11.50
CA CYS A 210 8.02 1.97 11.49
C CYS A 210 7.36 2.58 10.24
N ASN A 211 6.42 1.85 9.63
CA ASN A 211 5.60 2.34 8.54
C ASN A 211 4.15 2.43 9.02
N LEU A 212 3.62 3.65 9.16
CA LEU A 212 2.24 3.89 9.60
C LEU A 212 1.21 3.44 8.54
N SER A 213 1.64 3.38 7.27
CA SER A 213 0.88 2.82 6.15
C SER A 213 1.55 1.53 5.67
N ALA A 214 1.68 0.55 6.56
CA ALA A 214 2.28 -0.75 6.25
C ALA A 214 1.57 -1.49 5.10
N SER A 215 0.34 -1.07 4.75
CA SER A 215 -0.44 -1.55 3.61
C SER A 215 -0.24 -0.74 2.32
N ALA A 216 0.58 0.31 2.31
CA ALA A 216 0.90 1.03 1.08
C ALA A 216 1.54 0.03 0.11
N ALA A 217 0.80 -0.27 -0.96
CA ALA A 217 1.15 -1.29 -1.93
C ALA A 217 2.61 -1.12 -2.35
N LYS A 218 3.39 -2.20 -2.27
CA LYS A 218 4.61 -2.31 -3.06
C LYS A 218 4.21 -2.03 -4.51
N TYR A 219 4.87 -1.06 -5.15
CA TYR A 219 4.54 -0.63 -6.51
C TYR A 219 4.25 -1.85 -7.40
N GLN A 220 3.01 -1.95 -7.86
CA GLN A 220 2.64 -3.02 -8.79
C GLN A 220 2.81 -2.50 -10.20
N LEU A 221 3.38 -3.31 -11.07
CA LEU A 221 3.41 -2.97 -12.50
C LEU A 221 1.97 -3.05 -13.01
N GLY A 222 1.45 -1.90 -13.44
CA GLY A 222 0.12 -1.82 -14.03
C GLY A 222 0.00 -2.71 -15.26
N GLN A 223 -1.07 -3.50 -15.34
CA GLN A 223 -1.38 -4.33 -16.51
C GLN A 223 -1.81 -3.49 -17.74
N GLY A 224 -2.24 -2.25 -17.50
CA GLY A 224 -2.49 -1.25 -18.54
C GLY A 224 -1.27 -0.35 -18.70
N GLN A 225 -0.51 -0.55 -19.76
CA GLN A 225 0.60 0.35 -20.07
C GLN A 225 0.04 1.62 -20.71
N GLY A 226 0.34 2.79 -20.13
CA GLY A 226 0.02 4.08 -20.76
C GLY A 226 0.75 4.31 -22.09
N TYR A 227 1.80 3.53 -22.32
CA TYR A 227 2.59 3.52 -23.55
C TYR A 227 2.72 2.10 -24.12
N PRO A 228 2.90 1.94 -25.44
CA PRO A 228 3.35 0.67 -26.02
C PRO A 228 4.67 0.19 -25.40
N ALA A 229 4.93 -1.12 -25.44
CA ALA A 229 6.11 -1.75 -24.83
C ALA A 229 7.47 -1.30 -25.40
N VAL A 230 7.47 -0.58 -26.52
CA VAL A 230 8.67 -0.02 -27.15
C VAL A 230 9.22 1.16 -26.34
N TYR A 231 8.37 1.85 -25.57
CA TYR A 231 8.79 2.99 -24.78
C TYR A 231 9.40 2.53 -23.44
N PRO A 232 10.54 3.11 -23.00
CA PRO A 232 11.19 2.74 -21.75
C PRO A 232 10.50 3.36 -20.52
N CYS A 233 9.17 3.45 -20.53
CA CYS A 233 8.36 4.04 -19.47
C CYS A 233 7.59 2.94 -18.75
N ARG A 234 7.61 2.95 -17.42
CA ARG A 234 6.84 2.00 -16.58
C ARG A 234 5.71 2.71 -15.88
N THR A 235 4.54 2.07 -15.82
CA THR A 235 3.41 2.55 -15.03
C THR A 235 3.33 1.77 -13.72
N PHE A 236 3.39 2.49 -12.61
CA PHE A 236 3.25 1.93 -11.26
C PHE A 236 1.87 2.30 -10.69
N VAL A 237 1.25 1.34 -10.03
CA VAL A 237 -0.08 1.44 -9.37
C VAL A 237 0.06 1.04 -7.91
#